data_AF-A0A4Z2BBV6-F1
#
_entry.id   AF-A0A4Z2BBV6-F1
#
_cell.length_a   1.000
_cell.length_b   1.000
_cell.length_c   1.000
_cell.angle_alpha   90.00
_cell.angle_beta   90.00
_cell.angle_gamma   90.00
#
_symmetry.space_group_name_H-M   'P 1'
#
loop_
_entity.id
_entity.type
_entity.pdbx_description
1 polymer ?
#
loop_
_entity_poly.entity_id
_entity_poly.type
_entity_poly.pdbx_seq_one_letter_code
_entity_poly.pdbx_strand_id
1 'polypeptide(L)'
;MAFRDFLPRGSGIITRRPLVLQLINCPTEYAEFLHCKGRKFTDFDKVRQEIEAETERVTGQNKGISPVPINLRVYSPNVLNLTLVDLPGMTEVPVGDQPPDIEHQIREIIMQFVTKDNCLLLAVSLANSDLANSDALKIAKEVDPQGLRSIGVITKLDLMDEGTDARDILENKLLPLLRGYIRRGQPQQKDIDGKKDITAALQAERKFLSHPSYRYLADRMGTAHLQKVLSQVERLTYMHKLHHR
;
A
#
# COMPACT_ATOMS: atom_id res chain seq x y z
N MET A 1 -7.43 -3.92 14.37
CA MET A 1 -7.11 -2.49 14.27
C MET A 1 -6.70 -2.20 12.83
N ALA A 2 -7.31 -1.22 12.15
CA ALA A 2 -6.92 -0.91 10.78
C ALA A 2 -5.58 -0.15 10.82
N PHE A 3 -4.49 -0.79 10.37
CA PHE A 3 -3.13 -0.24 10.26
C PHE A 3 -3.02 1.10 9.48
N ARG A 4 -4.12 1.62 8.96
CA ARG A 4 -4.20 2.83 8.13
C ARG A 4 -4.27 4.12 8.93
N ASP A 5 -4.61 4.08 10.21
CA ASP A 5 -4.97 5.33 10.87
C ASP A 5 -3.76 6.24 11.17
N PHE A 6 -2.55 5.71 11.30
CA PHE A 6 -1.36 6.50 11.66
C PHE A 6 -0.47 6.93 10.48
N LEU A 7 -0.77 6.48 9.26
CA LEU A 7 -0.09 7.01 8.08
C LEU A 7 -0.59 8.44 7.80
N PRO A 8 0.27 9.36 7.33
CA PRO A 8 -0.14 10.70 6.94
C PRO A 8 -1.28 10.63 5.91
N ARG A 9 -2.21 11.59 5.96
CA ARG A 9 -3.33 11.70 5.01
C ARG A 9 -3.38 13.14 4.50
N GLY A 10 -3.54 13.33 3.20
CA GLY A 10 -3.61 14.66 2.60
C GLY A 10 -3.76 14.62 1.08
N SER A 11 -3.88 15.79 0.46
CA SER A 11 -3.84 15.94 -0.99
C SER A 11 -2.40 16.18 -1.48
N GLY A 12 -2.00 15.50 -2.56
CA GLY A 12 -0.65 15.59 -3.15
C GLY A 12 0.23 14.38 -2.81
N ILE A 13 1.57 14.54 -2.87
CA ILE A 13 2.51 13.49 -2.45
C ILE A 13 2.47 13.37 -0.92
N ILE A 14 1.71 12.40 -0.44
CA ILE A 14 1.55 12.11 0.99
C ILE A 14 2.86 11.56 1.57
N THR A 15 3.43 10.55 0.91
CA THR A 15 4.68 9.91 1.32
C THR A 15 5.86 10.54 0.57
N ARG A 16 6.59 11.46 1.21
CA ARG A 16 7.77 12.15 0.61
C ARG A 16 9.11 11.48 0.93
N ARG A 17 9.10 10.52 1.85
CA ARG A 17 10.24 9.71 2.28
C ARG A 17 9.81 8.25 2.38
N PRO A 18 10.67 7.27 2.06
CA PRO A 18 10.36 5.88 2.32
C PRO A 18 10.05 5.65 3.79
N LEU A 19 8.94 4.99 4.11
CA LEU A 19 8.60 4.58 5.47
C LEU A 19 8.79 3.07 5.59
N VAL A 20 9.84 2.67 6.31
CA VAL A 20 10.11 1.27 6.65
C VAL A 20 9.35 0.96 7.94
N LEU A 21 8.17 0.36 7.78
CA LEU A 21 7.28 -0.06 8.86
C LEU A 21 7.53 -1.52 9.22
N GLN A 22 8.08 -1.76 10.40
CA GLN A 22 8.28 -3.10 10.95
C GLN A 22 7.17 -3.40 11.95
N LEU A 23 6.30 -4.34 11.60
CA LEU A 23 5.27 -4.89 12.48
C LEU A 23 5.87 -6.05 13.25
N ILE A 24 5.74 -6.02 14.58
CA ILE A 24 6.28 -7.01 15.49
C ILE A 24 5.14 -7.48 16.40
N ASN A 25 4.84 -8.78 16.35
CA ASN A 25 3.89 -9.39 17.26
C ASN A 25 4.45 -9.35 18.68
N CYS A 26 3.75 -8.63 19.56
CA CYS A 26 4.16 -8.44 20.95
C CYS A 26 2.91 -8.27 21.82
N PRO A 27 2.87 -8.79 23.06
CA PRO A 27 1.73 -8.60 23.96
C PRO A 27 1.39 -7.14 24.26
N THR A 28 2.36 -6.23 24.13
CA THR A 28 2.19 -4.80 24.42
C THR A 28 2.13 -4.00 23.13
N GLU A 29 1.18 -3.06 23.06
CA GLU A 29 1.00 -2.18 21.91
C GLU A 29 1.73 -0.84 22.09
N TYR A 30 2.70 -0.57 21.22
CA TYR A 30 3.42 0.71 21.14
C TYR A 30 4.20 0.83 19.83
N ALA A 31 4.64 2.04 19.51
CA ALA A 31 5.52 2.34 18.40
C ALA A 31 6.85 2.93 18.87
N GLU A 32 7.90 2.72 18.07
CA GLU A 32 9.23 3.29 18.30
C GLU A 32 9.86 3.69 16.96
N PHE A 33 10.39 4.91 16.90
CA PHE A 33 11.16 5.38 15.76
C PHE A 33 12.65 5.18 15.99
N LEU A 34 13.37 4.78 14.95
CA LEU A 34 14.82 4.60 15.03
C LEU A 34 15.56 5.91 15.38
N HIS A 35 15.04 7.05 14.94
CA HIS A 35 15.61 8.37 15.24
C HIS A 35 15.22 8.91 16.63
N CYS A 36 14.25 8.29 17.32
CA CYS A 36 13.83 8.62 18.68
C CYS A 36 14.10 7.44 19.64
N LYS A 37 15.36 6.99 19.73
CA LYS A 37 15.73 5.82 20.53
C LYS A 37 15.22 5.90 21.96
N GLY A 38 14.54 4.84 22.41
CA GLY A 38 14.03 4.72 23.79
C GLY A 38 12.70 5.44 24.06
N ARG A 39 12.18 6.22 23.10
CA ARG A 39 10.85 6.84 23.22
C ARG A 39 9.78 5.89 22.68
N LYS A 40 8.90 5.45 23.57
CA LYS A 40 7.73 4.63 23.21
C LYS A 40 6.52 5.54 22.95
N PHE A 41 5.90 5.37 21.79
CA PHE A 41 4.68 6.05 21.39
C PHE A 41 3.51 5.10 21.60
N THR A 42 2.62 5.40 22.53
CA THR A 42 1.36 4.65 22.74
C THR A 42 0.16 5.31 22.06
N ASP A 43 0.31 6.58 21.70
CA ASP A 43 -0.68 7.38 20.98
C ASP A 43 -0.30 7.44 19.49
N PHE A 44 -1.11 6.83 18.65
CA PHE A 44 -0.87 6.73 17.21
C PHE A 44 -1.11 8.05 16.45
N ASP A 45 -1.82 9.02 17.02
CA ASP A 45 -1.86 10.36 16.43
C ASP A 45 -0.51 11.07 16.60
N LYS A 46 0.21 10.82 17.71
CA LYS A 46 1.60 11.29 17.87
C LYS A 46 2.56 10.59 16.92
N VAL A 47 2.31 9.33 16.58
CA VAL A 47 3.10 8.62 15.55
C VAL A 47 2.93 9.32 14.19
N ARG A 48 1.69 9.69 13.82
CA ARG A 48 1.43 10.44 12.58
C ARG A 48 2.16 11.80 12.57
N GLN A 49 2.01 12.58 13.64
CA GLN A 49 2.67 13.88 13.80
C GLN A 49 4.20 13.77 13.73
N GLU A 50 4.77 12.71 14.32
CA GLU A 50 6.21 12.47 14.26
C GLU A 50 6.68 12.13 12.84
N ILE A 51 5.92 11.33 12.07
CA ILE A 51 6.24 11.07 10.65
C ILE A 51 6.25 12.37 9.84
N GLU A 52 5.23 13.22 10.04
CA GLU A 52 5.10 14.51 9.36
C GLU A 52 6.25 15.45 9.72
N ALA A 53 6.52 15.63 11.02
CA ALA A 53 7.61 16.48 11.52
C ALA A 53 8.98 16.00 11.05
N GLU A 54 9.24 14.69 11.09
CA GLU A 54 10.51 14.11 10.64
C GLU A 54 10.67 14.21 9.13
N THR A 55 9.58 14.17 8.38
CA THR A 55 9.59 14.43 6.93
C THR A 55 9.97 15.88 6.66
N GLU A 56 9.27 16.84 7.28
CA GLU A 56 9.54 18.28 7.12
C GLU A 56 10.95 18.67 7.54
N ARG A 57 11.48 18.06 8.60
CA ARG A 57 12.87 18.30 9.07
C ARG A 57 13.91 18.01 8.00
N VAL A 58 13.68 17.02 7.14
CA VAL A 58 14.65 16.58 6.12
C VAL A 58 14.36 17.20 4.75
N THR A 59 13.10 17.26 4.34
CA THR A 59 12.72 17.73 2.99
C THR A 59 12.36 19.21 2.94
N GLY A 60 12.26 19.87 4.09
CA GLY A 60 11.70 21.21 4.21
C GLY A 60 10.20 21.28 3.87
N GLN A 61 9.70 22.51 3.78
CA GLN A 61 8.30 22.81 3.43
C GLN A 61 8.03 22.80 1.91
N ASN A 62 9.08 22.85 1.08
CA ASN A 62 8.99 22.99 -0.39
C ASN A 62 8.63 21.68 -1.13
N LYS A 63 7.86 20.78 -0.51
CA LYS A 63 7.37 19.52 -1.12
C LYS A 63 8.44 18.60 -1.74
N GLY A 64 9.71 18.76 -1.36
CA GLY A 64 10.80 17.89 -1.80
C GLY A 64 10.63 16.46 -1.30
N ILE A 65 11.35 15.54 -1.93
CA ILE A 65 11.43 14.13 -1.52
C ILE A 65 12.84 13.82 -1.00
N SER A 66 12.98 12.73 -0.26
CA SER A 66 14.31 12.26 0.16
C SER A 66 14.38 10.73 0.15
N PRO A 67 15.50 10.14 -0.31
CA PRO A 67 15.71 8.68 -0.26
C PRO A 67 15.88 8.16 1.18
N VAL A 68 16.14 9.03 2.15
CA VAL A 68 16.46 8.63 3.53
C VAL A 68 15.21 8.09 4.24
N PRO A 69 15.18 6.79 4.59
CA PRO A 69 13.97 6.18 5.14
C PRO A 69 13.67 6.64 6.57
N ILE A 70 12.39 6.73 6.90
CA ILE A 70 11.89 6.76 8.28
C ILE A 70 11.69 5.31 8.72
N ASN A 71 12.36 4.89 9.78
CA ASN A 71 12.24 3.53 10.31
C ASN A 71 11.34 3.54 11.53
N LEU A 72 10.18 2.89 11.39
CA LEU A 72 9.14 2.81 12.41
C LEU A 72 8.91 1.34 12.78
N ARG A 73 9.02 1.02 14.06
CA ARG A 73 8.62 -0.27 14.61
C ARG A 73 7.28 -0.13 15.32
N VAL A 74 6.32 -1.00 15.00
CA VAL A 74 5.03 -1.09 15.68
C VAL A 74 4.93 -2.47 16.30
N TYR A 75 4.85 -2.49 17.63
CA TYR A 75 4.63 -3.66 18.44
C TYR A 75 3.13 -3.75 18.74
N SER A 76 2.50 -4.89 18.52
CA SER A 76 1.08 -5.11 18.86
C SER A 76 0.72 -6.59 18.82
N PRO A 77 -0.24 -7.08 19.63
CA PRO A 77 -0.61 -8.49 19.63
C PRO A 77 -1.40 -8.89 18.39
N ASN A 78 -1.92 -7.90 17.64
CA ASN A 78 -2.84 -8.08 16.53
C ASN A 78 -2.16 -8.06 15.16
N VAL A 79 -0.82 -8.20 15.13
CA VAL A 79 -0.02 -8.01 13.91
C VAL A 79 0.83 -9.24 13.66
N LEU A 80 1.13 -9.49 12.38
CA LEU A 80 2.12 -10.48 12.00
C LEU A 80 3.50 -9.84 12.02
N ASN A 81 4.54 -10.65 12.25
CA ASN A 81 5.92 -10.21 12.08
C ASN A 81 6.16 -9.94 10.60
N LEU A 82 6.23 -8.66 10.23
CA LEU A 82 6.20 -8.24 8.84
C LEU A 82 6.87 -6.89 8.67
N THR A 83 7.75 -6.76 7.69
CA THR A 83 8.26 -5.44 7.29
C THR A 83 7.54 -5.00 6.03
N LEU A 84 6.95 -3.81 6.06
CA LEU A 84 6.35 -3.10 4.94
C LEU A 84 7.23 -1.88 4.66
N VAL A 85 7.50 -1.62 3.37
CA VAL A 85 8.15 -0.37 2.96
C VAL A 85 7.13 0.40 2.15
N ASP A 86 6.66 1.53 2.65
CA ASP A 86 5.85 2.47 1.89
C ASP A 86 6.78 3.45 1.16
N LEU A 87 6.55 3.64 -0.13
CA LEU A 87 7.41 4.42 -1.01
C LEU A 87 6.66 5.64 -1.53
N PRO A 88 7.37 6.73 -1.91
CA PRO A 88 6.73 7.84 -2.58
C PRO A 88 5.97 7.39 -3.82
N GLY A 89 4.70 7.79 -3.92
CA GLY A 89 3.92 7.52 -5.12
C GLY A 89 4.49 8.36 -6.26
N MET A 90 4.82 7.70 -7.36
CA MET A 90 5.28 8.37 -8.58
C MET A 90 4.27 9.45 -9.03
N THR A 91 4.75 10.49 -9.73
CA THR A 91 3.91 11.57 -10.24
C THR A 91 4.44 11.95 -11.61
N GLU A 92 3.59 11.97 -12.64
CA GLU A 92 4.00 12.35 -14.00
C GLU A 92 4.13 13.87 -14.18
N VAL A 93 3.43 14.65 -13.35
CA VAL A 93 3.43 16.12 -13.44
C VAL A 93 3.88 16.70 -12.10
N PRO A 94 4.96 17.52 -12.08
CA PRO A 94 5.37 18.22 -10.87
C PRO A 94 4.30 19.23 -10.45
N VAL A 95 4.02 19.31 -9.15
CA VAL A 95 3.02 20.24 -8.59
C VAL A 95 3.63 21.18 -7.56
N GLY A 96 3.34 22.49 -7.68
CA GLY A 96 3.91 23.51 -6.82
C GLY A 96 5.42 23.66 -7.05
N ASP A 97 6.20 23.66 -5.97
CA ASP A 97 7.66 23.89 -6.00
C ASP A 97 8.48 22.61 -6.24
N GLN A 98 7.86 21.56 -6.77
CA GLN A 98 8.56 20.32 -7.08
C GLN A 98 9.52 20.51 -8.26
N PRO A 99 10.71 19.90 -8.22
CA PRO A 99 11.66 20.01 -9.30
C PRO A 99 11.15 19.28 -10.55
N PRO A 100 11.56 19.70 -11.77
CA PRO A 100 11.06 19.13 -13.02
C PRO A 100 11.44 17.65 -13.20
N ASP A 101 12.47 17.17 -12.52
CA ASP A 101 12.95 15.79 -12.52
C ASP A 101 12.39 14.94 -11.36
N ILE A 102 11.34 15.41 -10.66
CA ILE A 102 10.76 14.72 -9.49
C ILE A 102 10.36 13.26 -9.79
N GLU A 103 9.84 13.00 -11.00
CA GLU A 103 9.48 11.65 -11.43
C GLU A 103 10.70 10.72 -11.42
N HIS A 104 11.83 11.21 -11.95
CA HIS A 104 13.07 10.45 -12.00
C HIS A 104 13.60 10.18 -10.60
N GLN A 105 13.60 11.19 -9.72
CA GLN A 105 14.03 11.04 -8.33
C GLN A 105 13.17 10.02 -7.56
N ILE A 106 11.83 10.07 -7.71
CA ILE A 106 10.94 9.08 -7.08
C ILE A 106 11.25 7.68 -7.61
N ARG A 107 11.44 7.54 -8.92
CA ARG A 107 11.77 6.26 -9.55
C ARG A 107 13.08 5.70 -9.01
N GLU A 108 14.12 6.51 -8.89
CA GLU A 108 15.41 6.11 -8.31
C GLU A 108 15.23 5.61 -6.87
N ILE A 109 14.47 6.34 -6.04
CA ILE A 109 14.15 5.92 -4.67
C ILE A 109 13.47 4.56 -4.69
N ILE A 110 12.43 4.36 -5.50
CA ILE A 110 11.71 3.09 -5.58
C ILE A 110 12.66 1.95 -5.98
N MET A 111 13.48 2.16 -7.01
CA MET A 111 14.42 1.16 -7.53
C MET A 111 15.43 0.69 -6.48
N GLN A 112 15.84 1.53 -5.53
CA GLN A 112 16.71 1.13 -4.41
C GLN A 112 16.08 0.07 -3.48
N PHE A 113 14.75 -0.01 -3.43
CA PHE A 113 14.04 -1.00 -2.62
C PHE A 113 13.60 -2.22 -3.43
N VAL A 114 13.05 -2.01 -4.62
CA VAL A 114 12.38 -3.09 -5.38
C VAL A 114 13.33 -4.02 -6.14
N THR A 115 14.57 -3.58 -6.38
CA THR A 115 15.63 -4.40 -7.01
C THR A 115 16.16 -5.52 -6.12
N LYS A 116 15.84 -5.52 -4.82
CA LYS A 116 16.27 -6.56 -3.89
C LYS A 116 15.44 -7.84 -4.09
N ASP A 117 16.08 -8.98 -4.27
CA ASP A 117 15.41 -10.26 -4.54
C ASP A 117 14.54 -10.74 -3.37
N ASN A 118 14.96 -10.46 -2.13
CA ASN A 118 14.24 -10.82 -0.90
C ASN A 118 13.08 -9.87 -0.57
N CYS A 119 12.55 -9.17 -1.57
CA CYS A 119 11.47 -8.21 -1.42
C CYS A 119 10.29 -8.65 -2.30
N LEU A 120 9.18 -8.95 -1.64
CA LEU A 120 7.92 -9.20 -2.32
C LEU A 120 7.24 -7.87 -2.67
N LEU A 121 6.88 -7.71 -3.93
CA LEU A 121 6.32 -6.51 -4.52
C LEU A 121 4.79 -6.55 -4.46
N LEU A 122 4.19 -5.58 -3.79
CA LEU A 122 2.74 -5.41 -3.82
C LEU A 122 2.40 -4.30 -4.83
N ALA A 123 2.02 -4.68 -6.05
CA ALA A 123 1.70 -3.76 -7.13
C ALA A 123 0.21 -3.37 -7.09
N VAL A 124 -0.09 -2.22 -6.48
CA VAL A 124 -1.47 -1.74 -6.31
C VAL A 124 -1.94 -0.99 -7.54
N SER A 125 -3.08 -1.38 -8.11
CA SER A 125 -3.71 -0.75 -9.28
C SER A 125 -5.20 -0.50 -9.03
N LEU A 126 -5.78 0.51 -9.70
CA LEU A 126 -7.22 0.71 -9.70
C LEU A 126 -7.88 -0.23 -10.71
N ALA A 127 -9.11 -0.64 -10.42
CA ALA A 127 -9.88 -1.49 -11.30
C ALA A 127 -10.47 -0.76 -12.51
N ASN A 128 -10.72 0.55 -12.39
CA ASN A 128 -11.31 1.39 -13.43
C ASN A 128 -10.26 2.01 -14.37
N SER A 129 -8.98 1.67 -14.20
CA SER A 129 -7.88 2.10 -15.06
C SER A 129 -7.34 0.90 -15.84
N ASP A 130 -6.87 1.13 -17.07
CA ASP A 130 -6.18 0.09 -17.83
C ASP A 130 -4.93 -0.40 -17.06
N LEU A 131 -4.85 -1.71 -16.86
CA LEU A 131 -3.79 -2.36 -16.13
C LEU A 131 -2.44 -2.20 -16.85
N ALA A 132 -2.44 -2.08 -18.18
CA ALA A 132 -1.24 -1.82 -18.97
C ALA A 132 -0.60 -0.45 -18.66
N ASN A 133 -1.39 0.49 -18.15
CA ASN A 133 -0.93 1.82 -17.76
C ASN A 133 -0.50 1.91 -16.28
N SER A 134 -0.62 0.83 -15.50
CA SER A 134 -0.22 0.82 -14.10
C SER A 134 1.30 0.91 -13.94
N ASP A 135 1.77 2.02 -13.39
CA ASP A 135 3.21 2.21 -13.12
C ASP A 135 3.76 1.20 -12.11
N ALA A 136 2.94 0.78 -11.14
CA ALA A 136 3.34 -0.23 -10.17
C ALA A 136 3.62 -1.56 -10.86
N LEU A 137 2.81 -1.94 -11.86
CA LEU A 137 3.03 -3.16 -12.64
C LEU A 137 4.15 -3.02 -13.66
N LYS A 138 4.32 -1.85 -14.28
CA LYS A 138 5.47 -1.57 -15.16
C LYS A 138 6.78 -1.75 -14.40
N ILE A 139 6.95 -1.08 -13.26
CA ILE A 139 8.13 -1.21 -12.41
C ILE A 139 8.30 -2.66 -11.93
N ALA A 140 7.23 -3.32 -11.48
CA ALA A 140 7.31 -4.71 -11.07
C ALA A 140 7.79 -5.63 -12.21
N LYS A 141 7.33 -5.42 -13.44
CA LYS A 141 7.74 -6.21 -14.61
C LYS A 141 9.20 -5.98 -15.00
N GLU A 142 9.73 -4.79 -14.77
CA GLU A 142 11.14 -4.48 -15.01
C GLU A 142 12.08 -5.23 -14.05
N VAL A 143 11.71 -5.32 -12.76
CA VAL A 143 12.57 -5.94 -11.72
C VAL A 143 12.21 -7.38 -11.37
N ASP A 144 11.03 -7.85 -11.80
CA ASP A 144 10.53 -9.21 -11.67
C ASP A 144 9.80 -9.64 -12.96
N PRO A 145 10.54 -9.84 -14.08
CA PRO A 145 9.93 -10.15 -15.38
C PRO A 145 9.11 -11.45 -15.38
N GLN A 146 9.47 -12.40 -14.52
CA GLN A 146 8.77 -13.68 -14.37
C GLN A 146 7.58 -13.61 -13.40
N GLY A 147 7.41 -12.50 -12.67
CA GLY A 147 6.31 -12.32 -11.71
C GLY A 147 6.38 -13.26 -10.50
N LEU A 148 7.56 -13.71 -10.11
CA LEU A 148 7.76 -14.70 -9.04
C LEU A 148 7.50 -14.11 -7.64
N ARG A 149 7.81 -12.83 -7.48
CA ARG A 149 7.76 -12.09 -6.23
C ARG A 149 6.83 -10.88 -6.30
N SER A 150 5.98 -10.82 -7.31
CA SER A 150 4.98 -9.77 -7.48
C SER A 150 3.57 -10.29 -7.18
N ILE A 151 2.83 -9.51 -6.40
CA ILE A 151 1.40 -9.70 -6.14
C ILE A 151 0.68 -8.47 -6.67
N GLY A 152 -0.28 -8.68 -7.56
CA GLY A 152 -1.16 -7.61 -8.02
C GLY A 152 -2.26 -7.35 -6.99
N VAL A 153 -2.50 -6.09 -6.63
CA VAL A 153 -3.62 -5.72 -5.77
C VAL A 153 -4.55 -4.79 -6.53
N ILE A 154 -5.79 -5.23 -6.72
CA ILE A 154 -6.81 -4.45 -7.42
C ILE A 154 -7.71 -3.77 -6.38
N THR A 155 -7.88 -2.46 -6.53
CA THR A 155 -8.68 -1.62 -5.63
C THR A 155 -9.78 -0.87 -6.39
N LYS A 156 -10.77 -0.32 -5.68
CA LYS A 156 -11.87 0.48 -6.25
C LYS A 156 -12.68 -0.24 -7.35
N LEU A 157 -12.89 -1.55 -7.22
CA LEU A 157 -13.74 -2.35 -8.12
C LEU A 157 -15.20 -1.88 -8.15
N ASP A 158 -15.63 -1.16 -7.11
CA ASP A 158 -16.95 -0.54 -7.01
C ASP A 158 -17.10 0.71 -7.90
N LEU A 159 -16.00 1.25 -8.43
CA LEU A 159 -16.02 2.41 -9.34
C LEU A 159 -15.87 2.00 -10.82
N MET A 160 -16.00 0.72 -11.14
CA MET A 160 -16.02 0.27 -12.53
C MET A 160 -17.33 0.67 -13.19
N ASP A 161 -17.27 1.01 -14.48
CA ASP A 161 -18.43 1.38 -15.26
C ASP A 161 -19.41 0.21 -15.38
N GLU A 162 -20.70 0.51 -15.37
CA GLU A 162 -21.74 -0.52 -15.55
C GLU A 162 -21.53 -1.29 -16.86
N GLY A 163 -21.54 -2.63 -16.77
CA GLY A 163 -21.27 -3.51 -17.91
C GLY A 163 -19.80 -3.90 -18.09
N THR A 164 -18.87 -3.35 -17.29
CA THR A 164 -17.47 -3.77 -17.24
C THR A 164 -17.17 -4.63 -16.01
N ASP A 165 -16.20 -5.52 -16.10
CA ASP A 165 -15.72 -6.30 -14.96
C ASP A 165 -14.19 -6.51 -15.02
N ALA A 166 -13.58 -6.81 -13.87
CA ALA A 166 -12.14 -7.06 -13.77
C ALA A 166 -11.84 -8.56 -13.79
N ARG A 167 -12.70 -9.38 -14.40
CA ARG A 167 -12.60 -10.83 -14.33
C ARG A 167 -11.29 -11.33 -14.89
N ASP A 168 -10.90 -10.89 -16.08
CA ASP A 168 -9.66 -11.35 -16.74
C ASP A 168 -8.40 -10.94 -15.97
N ILE A 169 -8.48 -9.83 -15.23
CA ILE A 169 -7.40 -9.39 -14.33
C ILE A 169 -7.33 -10.34 -13.13
N LEU A 170 -8.46 -10.57 -12.46
CA LEU A 170 -8.53 -11.40 -11.26
C LEU A 170 -8.33 -12.90 -11.54
N GLU A 171 -8.64 -13.37 -12.74
CA GLU A 171 -8.32 -14.71 -13.25
C GLU A 171 -6.87 -14.83 -13.74
N ASN A 172 -6.06 -13.77 -13.63
CA ASN A 172 -4.64 -13.75 -13.98
C ASN A 172 -4.36 -14.01 -15.47
N LYS A 173 -5.29 -13.64 -16.36
CA LYS A 173 -5.19 -13.87 -17.81
C LYS A 173 -4.49 -12.74 -18.56
N LEU A 174 -4.74 -11.50 -18.14
CA LEU A 174 -4.31 -10.31 -18.89
C LEU A 174 -2.82 -9.99 -18.70
N LEU A 175 -2.34 -9.97 -17.45
CA LEU A 175 -0.93 -9.80 -17.09
C LEU A 175 -0.53 -10.85 -16.04
N PRO A 176 -0.12 -12.07 -16.45
CA PRO A 176 0.09 -13.15 -15.50
C PRO A 176 1.19 -12.86 -14.46
N LEU A 177 0.84 -13.01 -13.18
CA LEU A 177 1.75 -13.02 -12.04
C LEU A 177 1.69 -14.39 -11.35
N LEU A 178 2.82 -14.94 -10.88
CA LEU A 178 2.84 -16.28 -10.27
C LEU A 178 1.95 -16.33 -9.01
N ARG A 179 1.89 -15.22 -8.28
CA ARG A 179 1.08 -15.08 -7.06
C ARG A 179 -0.30 -14.47 -7.33
N GLY A 180 -0.62 -14.20 -8.59
CA GLY A 180 -1.92 -13.72 -9.05
C GLY A 180 -2.29 -12.31 -8.57
N TYR A 181 -3.59 -12.03 -8.65
CA TYR A 181 -4.20 -10.76 -8.27
C TYR A 181 -5.16 -10.95 -7.11
N ILE A 182 -5.10 -10.03 -6.15
CA ILE A 182 -5.96 -10.02 -4.97
C ILE A 182 -6.75 -8.71 -4.94
N ARG A 183 -8.07 -8.82 -4.79
CA ARG A 183 -8.90 -7.66 -4.49
C ARG A 183 -8.64 -7.17 -3.07
N ARG A 184 -8.48 -5.85 -2.91
CA ARG A 184 -8.63 -5.19 -1.61
C ARG A 184 -9.99 -4.52 -1.52
N GLY A 185 -10.86 -5.01 -0.63
CA GLY A 185 -12.06 -4.27 -0.22
C GLY A 185 -11.68 -2.99 0.52
N GLN A 186 -12.35 -1.87 0.22
CA GLN A 186 -12.29 -0.67 1.03
C GLN A 186 -13.69 -0.30 1.52
N PRO A 187 -13.83 0.23 2.75
CA PRO A 187 -15.07 0.89 3.17
C PRO A 187 -15.33 2.09 2.24
N GLN A 188 -16.59 2.36 1.90
CA GLN A 188 -16.89 3.56 1.12
C GLN A 188 -16.62 4.81 1.96
N GLN A 189 -16.32 5.95 1.34
CA GLN A 189 -16.01 7.20 2.06
C GLN A 189 -17.12 7.57 3.07
N LYS A 190 -18.39 7.33 2.72
CA LYS A 190 -19.57 7.48 3.61
C LYS A 190 -19.54 6.58 4.84
N ASP A 191 -18.89 5.41 4.76
CA ASP A 191 -18.74 4.47 5.88
C ASP A 191 -17.60 4.89 6.84
N ILE A 192 -16.61 5.63 6.33
CA ILE A 192 -15.47 6.17 7.12
C ILE A 192 -15.97 7.33 8.00
N ASP A 193 -16.73 8.26 7.44
CA ASP A 193 -17.31 9.40 8.17
C ASP A 193 -18.32 8.93 9.24
N GLY A 194 -18.96 7.77 9.03
CA GLY A 194 -19.90 7.16 9.96
C GLY A 194 -19.29 6.25 11.04
N LYS A 195 -17.95 6.12 11.13
CA LYS A 195 -17.25 5.17 12.04
C LYS A 195 -17.86 3.75 12.02
N LYS A 196 -18.20 3.22 10.84
CA LYS A 196 -18.80 1.88 10.76
C LYS A 196 -17.83 0.80 11.24
N ASP A 197 -18.41 -0.17 11.94
CA ASP A 197 -17.74 -1.33 12.53
C ASP A 197 -17.08 -2.23 11.46
N ILE A 198 -15.97 -2.87 11.81
CA ILE A 198 -15.18 -3.80 10.97
C ILE A 198 -16.09 -4.90 10.37
N THR A 199 -17.12 -5.29 11.11
CA THR A 199 -18.16 -6.24 10.71
C THR A 199 -18.88 -5.82 9.42
N ALA A 200 -19.16 -4.53 9.23
CA ALA A 200 -19.84 -4.03 8.03
C ALA A 200 -18.95 -4.11 6.79
N ALA A 201 -17.64 -3.88 6.93
CA ALA A 201 -16.68 -4.01 5.84
C ALA A 201 -16.56 -5.47 5.35
N LEU A 202 -16.56 -6.43 6.29
CA LEU A 202 -16.57 -7.86 5.98
C LEU A 202 -17.86 -8.30 5.26
N GLN A 203 -19.01 -7.75 5.67
CA GLN A 203 -20.29 -8.02 5.01
C GLN A 203 -20.33 -7.44 3.59
N ALA A 204 -19.81 -6.23 3.39
CA ALA A 204 -19.70 -5.62 2.06
C ALA A 204 -18.75 -6.43 1.14
N GLU A 205 -17.66 -6.94 1.69
CA GLU A 205 -16.74 -7.83 0.97
C GLU A 205 -17.45 -9.11 0.52
N ARG A 206 -18.18 -9.78 1.43
CA ARG A 206 -18.99 -10.98 1.11
C ARG A 206 -20.07 -10.69 0.06
N LYS A 207 -20.76 -9.56 0.15
CA LYS A 207 -21.79 -9.17 -0.82
C LYS A 207 -21.19 -8.99 -2.22
N PHE A 208 -20.03 -8.35 -2.34
CA PHE A 208 -19.37 -8.24 -3.64
C PHE A 208 -18.89 -9.59 -4.17
N LEU A 209 -18.36 -10.45 -3.30
CA LEU A 209 -17.94 -11.80 -3.68
C LEU A 209 -19.13 -12.69 -4.06
N SER A 210 -20.38 -12.32 -3.76
CA SER A 210 -21.56 -12.98 -4.32
C SER A 210 -21.89 -12.60 -5.77
N HIS A 211 -21.18 -11.62 -6.36
CA HIS A 211 -21.39 -11.22 -7.76
C HIS A 211 -21.12 -12.38 -8.73
N PRO A 212 -21.96 -12.60 -9.76
CA PRO A 212 -21.81 -13.73 -10.69
C PRO A 212 -20.40 -13.86 -11.30
N SER A 213 -19.78 -12.74 -11.69
CA SER A 213 -18.42 -12.73 -12.27
C SER A 213 -17.30 -13.13 -11.30
N TYR A 214 -17.53 -13.09 -9.98
CA TYR A 214 -16.48 -13.25 -8.96
C TYR A 214 -16.77 -14.36 -7.93
N ARG A 215 -17.97 -14.94 -7.91
CA ARG A 215 -18.40 -15.91 -6.90
C ARG A 215 -17.51 -17.14 -6.76
N TYR A 216 -17.00 -17.65 -7.88
CA TYR A 216 -16.07 -18.79 -7.87
C TYR A 216 -14.64 -18.40 -7.47
N LEU A 217 -14.31 -17.11 -7.36
CA LEU A 217 -13.02 -16.61 -6.89
C LEU A 217 -13.03 -16.27 -5.40
N ALA A 218 -14.17 -16.37 -4.71
CA ALA A 218 -14.35 -15.88 -3.34
C ALA A 218 -13.28 -16.40 -2.35
N ASP A 219 -12.86 -17.67 -2.48
CA ASP A 219 -11.88 -18.30 -1.58
C ASP A 219 -10.43 -17.79 -1.78
N ARG A 220 -10.16 -17.14 -2.92
CA ARG A 220 -8.86 -16.56 -3.29
C ARG A 220 -8.83 -15.04 -3.24
N MET A 221 -9.84 -14.42 -2.62
CA MET A 221 -10.02 -12.97 -2.63
C MET A 221 -10.13 -12.38 -1.23
N GLY A 222 -9.89 -11.07 -1.15
CA GLY A 222 -10.17 -10.27 0.02
C GLY A 222 -9.03 -10.13 1.02
N THR A 223 -9.29 -9.34 2.05
CA THR A 223 -8.27 -8.91 3.01
C THR A 223 -7.71 -10.09 3.83
N ALA A 224 -8.55 -11.06 4.17
CA ALA A 224 -8.14 -12.26 4.90
C ALA A 224 -7.22 -13.18 4.05
N HIS A 225 -7.54 -13.36 2.77
CA HIS A 225 -6.68 -14.12 1.86
C HIS A 225 -5.35 -13.40 1.67
N LEU A 226 -5.37 -12.08 1.47
CA LEU A 226 -4.15 -11.27 1.41
C LEU A 226 -3.30 -11.48 2.67
N GLN A 227 -3.86 -11.35 3.87
CA GLN A 227 -3.12 -11.59 5.12
C GLN A 227 -2.49 -12.98 5.19
N LYS A 228 -3.19 -14.03 4.74
CA LYS A 228 -2.66 -15.40 4.68
C LYS A 228 -1.50 -15.54 3.68
N VAL A 229 -1.58 -14.89 2.52
CA VAL A 229 -0.48 -14.90 1.54
C VAL A 229 0.71 -14.11 2.07
N LEU A 230 0.46 -12.97 2.71
CA LEU A 230 1.51 -12.12 3.29
C LEU A 230 2.17 -12.77 4.51
N SER A 231 1.44 -13.56 5.30
CA SER A 231 1.99 -14.25 6.49
C SER A 231 3.02 -15.32 6.15
N GLN A 232 3.10 -15.76 4.90
CA GLN A 232 4.07 -16.74 4.43
C GLN A 232 5.39 -16.11 3.96
N VAL A 233 5.52 -14.78 4.09
CA VAL A 233 6.67 -14.03 3.56
C VAL A 233 7.33 -13.19 4.65
N GLU A 234 8.65 -13.31 4.78
CA GLU A 234 9.44 -12.67 5.85
C GLU A 234 9.67 -11.16 5.62
N ARG A 235 9.59 -10.69 4.37
CA ARG A 235 9.85 -9.28 4.02
C ARG A 235 9.02 -8.82 2.81
N LEU A 236 8.25 -7.75 2.99
CA LEU A 236 7.44 -7.12 1.94
C LEU A 236 8.00 -5.74 1.60
N THR A 237 7.87 -5.37 0.33
CA THR A 237 7.97 -3.98 -0.09
C THR A 237 6.68 -3.61 -0.78
N TYR A 238 6.02 -2.60 -0.22
CA TYR A 238 4.73 -2.14 -0.68
C TYR A 238 4.95 -1.02 -1.70
N MET A 239 4.74 -1.31 -2.98
CA MET A 239 4.71 -0.25 -3.98
C MET A 239 3.34 0.38 -4.01
N HIS A 240 3.14 1.39 -3.17
CA HIS A 240 2.02 2.28 -3.34
C HIS A 240 2.29 3.23 -4.50
N LYS A 241 1.35 3.34 -5.44
CA LYS A 241 1.22 4.54 -6.24
C LYS A 241 -0.19 5.09 -6.12
N LEU A 242 -0.22 6.39 -5.81
CA LEU A 242 -1.38 7.25 -5.65
C LEU A 242 -2.22 7.26 -6.93
N HIS A 243 -3.53 7.10 -6.76
CA HIS A 243 -4.43 7.92 -7.55
C HIS A 243 -5.19 8.83 -6.61
N HIS A 244 -5.06 10.13 -6.91
CA HIS A 244 -5.95 11.17 -6.47
C HIS A 244 -7.41 10.73 -6.68
N ARG A 245 -8.09 10.59 -5.55
CA ARG A 245 -9.49 10.94 -5.24
C ARG A 245 -9.96 10.02 -4.14
#